data_AF-A0A551ZS69-F1
#
_entry.id   AF-A0A551ZS69-F1
#
_cell.length_a   1.000
_cell.length_b   1.000
_cell.length_c   1.000
_cell.angle_alpha   90.00
_cell.angle_beta   90.00
_cell.angle_gamma   90.00
#
_symmetry.space_group_name_H-M   'P 1'
#
loop_
_entity.id
_entity.type
_entity.pdbx_description
1 polymer ?
#
loop_
_entity_poly.entity_id
_entity_poly.type
_entity_poly.pdbx_seq_one_letter_code
_entity_poly.pdbx_strand_id
1 'polypeptide(L)' 'MKDSIYENFFQPESIQAIVKINQLLLLVVEMEKEKILQWID' A
#
# COMPACT_ATOMS: atom_id res chain seq x y z
N MET A 1 -1.54 17.88 -3.50
CA MET A 1 -2.10 16.51 -3.39
C MET A 1 -1.12 15.74 -2.52
N LYS A 2 -1.59 15.12 -1.44
CA LYS A 2 -0.71 14.28 -0.61
C LYS A 2 -0.50 13.00 -1.41
N ASP A 3 0.70 12.83 -1.95
CA ASP A 3 1.05 11.65 -2.73
C ASP A 3 0.82 10.41 -1.88
N SER A 4 -0.21 9.63 -2.22
CA SER A 4 -0.43 8.35 -1.59
C SER A 4 0.69 7.43 -2.06
N ILE A 5 1.66 7.16 -1.19
CA ILE A 5 2.76 6.21 -1.46
C ILE A 5 2.18 4.88 -1.95
N TYR A 6 1.04 4.47 -1.39
CA TYR A 6 0.36 3.26 -1.84
C TYR A 6 -0.10 3.35 -3.30
N GLU A 7 -0.81 4.41 -3.68
CA GLU A 7 -1.32 4.59 -5.06
C GLU A 7 -0.20 4.75 -6.09
N ASN A 8 0.91 5.41 -5.71
CA ASN A 8 1.97 5.76 -6.66
C ASN A 8 3.10 4.72 -6.74
N PHE A 9 3.47 4.09 -5.62
CA PHE A 9 4.62 3.18 -5.55
C PHE A 9 4.22 1.71 -5.43
N PHE A 10 3.14 1.38 -4.71
CA PHE A 10 2.75 -0.02 -4.47
C PHE A 10 1.76 -0.57 -5.51
N GLN A 11 1.17 0.26 -6.37
CA GLN A 11 0.29 -0.17 -7.46
C GLN A 11 0.99 -0.82 -8.67
N PRO A 12 2.17 -0.37 -9.13
CA PRO A 12 2.85 -0.98 -10.28
C PRO A 12 3.03 -2.50 -10.14
N GLU A 13 2.75 -3.23 -11.22
CA GLU A 13 2.74 -4.70 -11.26
C GLU A 13 4.07 -5.31 -10.79
N SER A 14 5.20 -4.69 -11.14
CA SER A 14 6.54 -5.13 -10.72
C SER A 14 6.72 -5.09 -9.21
N ILE A 15 6.17 -4.07 -8.55
CA ILE A 15 6.24 -3.92 -7.10
C ILE A 15 5.26 -4.87 -6.42
N GLN A 16 4.03 -5.00 -6.94
CA GLN A 16 3.07 -5.97 -6.43
C GLN A 16 3.59 -7.41 -6.51
N ALA A 17 4.32 -7.76 -7.57
CA ALA A 17 4.95 -9.07 -7.69
C ALA A 17 5.98 -9.31 -6.58
N ILE A 18 6.82 -8.33 -6.27
CA ILE A 18 7.81 -8.42 -5.19
C ILE A 18 7.11 -8.54 -3.83
N VAL A 19 6.08 -7.74 -3.57
CA VAL A 19 5.28 -7.79 -2.34
C VAL A 19 4.70 -9.20 -2.12
N LYS A 20 4.11 -9.80 -3.15
CA LYS A 20 3.53 -11.15 -3.10
C LYS A 20 4.59 -12.24 -2.91
N ILE A 21 5.68 -12.20 -3.68
CA ILE A 21 6.77 -13.20 -3.57
C ILE A 21 7.36 -13.21 -2.16
N ASN A 22 7.47 -12.04 -1.53
CA ASN A 22 8.02 -11.90 -0.18
C ASN A 22 6.97 -11.97 0.94
N GLN A 23 5.70 -12.25 0.62
CA GLN A 23 4.60 -12.37 1.59
C GLN A 23 4.49 -11.17 2.54
N LEU A 24 4.66 -9.95 1.99
CA LEU A 24 4.60 -8.73 2.77
C LEU A 24 3.14 -8.33 3.01
N LEU A 25 2.74 -8.30 4.28
CA LEU A 25 1.45 -7.75 4.70
C LEU A 25 1.51 -6.22 4.74
N LEU A 26 0.51 -5.56 4.15
CA LEU A 26 0.45 -4.10 4.10
C LEU A 26 -0.83 -3.57 4.78
N LEU A 27 -0.66 -2.45 5.49
CA LEU A 27 -1.74 -1.67 6.07
C LEU A 27 -1.75 -0.27 5.46
N VAL A 28 -2.80 0.04 4.71
CA VAL A 28 -2.98 1.36 4.09
C VAL A 28 -3.81 2.23 5.03
N VAL A 29 -3.26 3.38 5.41
CA VAL A 29 -3.87 4.32 6.36
C VAL A 29 -4.01 5.72 5.77
N GLU A 30 -5.13 6.37 6.07
CA GLU A 30 -5.31 7.81 5.89
C GLU A 30 -4.75 8.53 7.13
N MET A 31 -3.54 9.07 6.99
CA MET A 31 -2.80 9.67 8.11
C MET A 31 -3.54 10.86 8.77
N GLU A 32 -4.28 11.67 8.00
CA GLU A 32 -4.91 12.87 8.55
C GLU A 32 -6.14 12.57 9.41
N LYS A 33 -6.82 11.46 9.12
CA LYS A 33 -8.00 11.03 9.87
C LYS A 33 -7.68 9.89 10.83
N GLU A 34 -6.43 9.43 10.85
CA GLU A 34 -5.98 8.24 11.58
C GLU A 34 -6.87 7.02 11.30
N LYS A 35 -7.25 6.84 10.04
CA LYS A 35 -8.17 5.77 9.61
C LYS A 35 -7.45 4.69 8.83
N ILE A 36 -7.82 3.46 9.12
CA ILE A 36 -7.44 2.33 8.28
C ILE A 36 -8.33 2.32 7.05
N LEU A 37 -7.72 2.27 5.87
CA LEU A 37 -8.40 2.19 4.59
C LEU A 37 -8.44 0.77 4.05
N GLN A 38 -7.33 0.04 4.14
CA GLN A 38 -7.20 -1.29 3.54
C GLN A 38 -6.18 -2.17 4.25
N TRP A 39 -6.47 -3.47 4.28
CA TRP A 39 -5.55 -4.55 4.66
C TRP A 39 -5.23 -5.38 3.41
N ILE A 40 -3.97 -5.69 3.17
CA ILE A 40 -3.52 -6.44 2.00
C ILE A 40 -2.61 -7.57 2.47
N ASP A 41 -2.95 -8.78 2.04
CA ASP A 41 -2.26 -10.05 2.31
C ASP A 41 -1.66 -10.70 1.05
#